data_AF-A0AAW6NIQ6-F1
#
_entry.id   AF-A0AAW6NIQ6-F1
#
_cell.length_a   1.000
_cell.length_b   1.000
_cell.length_c   1.000
_cell.angle_alpha   90.00
_cell.angle_beta   90.00
_cell.angle_gamma   90.00
#
_symmetry.space_group_name_H-M   'P 1'
#
loop_
_entity.id
_entity.type
_entity.pdbx_description
1 polymer ?
#
loop_
_entity_poly.entity_id
_entity_poly.type
_entity_poly.pdbx_seq_one_letter_code
_entity_poly.pdbx_strand_id
1 'polypeptide(L)'
;LANDLEGTVIRLTFTGHSTHRPIVGELTLRYGLPFNILHGKMTQTAHGVFGQLWVHVVASDEQLNNILADLKHSDIEGEVIKHG
;
A
#
# COMPACT_ATOMS: atom_id res chain seq x y z
N LEU A 1 -11.80 21.75 3.38
CA LEU A 1 -11.76 20.96 2.12
C LEU A 1 -11.07 19.61 2.28
N ALA A 2 -10.90 19.05 3.50
CA ALA A 2 -10.13 17.81 3.73
C ALA A 2 -10.93 16.65 4.38
N ASN A 3 -12.26 16.77 4.40
CA ASN A 3 -13.16 15.83 5.10
C ASN A 3 -13.95 14.88 4.20
N ASP A 4 -13.88 14.99 2.87
CA ASP A 4 -14.81 14.25 1.96
C ASP A 4 -14.12 13.23 1.04
N LEU A 5 -12.90 12.77 1.36
CA LEU A 5 -12.34 11.62 0.67
C LEU A 5 -12.70 10.36 1.47
N GLU A 6 -13.79 9.71 1.06
CA GLU A 6 -14.08 8.33 1.46
C GLU A 6 -12.87 7.43 1.20
N GLY A 7 -12.70 6.41 2.03
CA GLY A 7 -11.64 5.41 1.87
C GLY A 7 -10.47 5.59 2.84
N THR A 8 -9.45 4.77 2.62
CA THR A 8 -8.36 4.54 3.55
C THR A 8 -7.03 4.95 2.95
N VAL A 9 -6.19 5.61 3.74
CA VAL A 9 -4.78 5.84 3.42
C VAL A 9 -3.93 4.81 4.14
N ILE A 10 -3.20 4.02 3.36
CA ILE A 10 -2.31 2.98 3.84
C ILE A 10 -0.86 3.43 3.59
N ARG A 11 -0.02 3.37 4.61
CA ARG A 11 1.44 3.46 4.48
C ARG A 11 2.00 2.07 4.27
N LEU A 12 2.72 1.90 3.17
CA LEU A 12 3.48 0.71 2.83
C LEU A 12 4.94 0.95 3.19
N THR A 13 5.56 0.09 4.00
CA THR A 13 6.99 0.13 4.32
C THR A 13 7.72 -1.02 3.65
N PHE A 14 8.73 -0.69 2.86
CA PHE A 14 9.59 -1.61 2.13
C PHE A 14 10.93 -1.72 2.85
N THR A 15 11.28 -2.91 3.33
CA THR A 15 12.48 -3.16 4.16
C THR A 15 13.64 -3.79 3.40
N GLY A 16 13.58 -3.87 2.06
CA GLY A 16 14.65 -4.38 1.21
C GLY A 16 14.45 -5.80 0.68
N HIS A 17 13.69 -6.66 1.36
CA HIS A 17 13.53 -8.06 0.92
C HIS A 17 12.56 -8.22 -0.27
N SER A 18 11.64 -7.28 -0.47
CA SER A 18 10.65 -7.33 -1.55
C SER A 18 11.29 -6.83 -2.85
N THR A 19 11.72 -7.78 -3.68
CA THR A 19 12.42 -7.55 -4.95
C THR A 19 11.42 -7.27 -6.07
N HIS A 20 11.55 -6.11 -6.73
CA HIS A 20 11.02 -5.74 -8.07
C HIS A 20 9.55 -6.06 -8.43
N ARG A 21 8.70 -6.50 -7.50
CA ARG A 21 7.29 -6.80 -7.79
C ARG A 21 6.46 -5.51 -7.83
N PRO A 22 5.57 -5.37 -8.82
CA PRO A 22 4.71 -4.20 -8.94
C PRO A 22 3.55 -4.29 -7.94
N ILE A 23 3.82 -4.26 -6.63
CA ILE A 23 2.85 -4.59 -5.58
C ILE A 23 1.54 -3.79 -5.70
N VAL A 24 1.62 -2.50 -6.01
CA VAL A 24 0.43 -1.65 -6.19
C VAL A 24 -0.41 -2.12 -7.39
N GLY A 25 0.24 -2.53 -8.47
CA GLY A 25 -0.42 -3.11 -9.64
C GLY A 25 -1.03 -4.48 -9.33
N GLU A 26 -0.34 -5.33 -8.57
CA GLU A 26 -0.88 -6.63 -8.16
C GLU A 26 -2.10 -6.49 -7.24
N LEU A 27 -2.06 -5.57 -6.26
CA LEU A 27 -3.20 -5.27 -5.41
C LEU A 27 -4.38 -4.72 -6.23
N THR A 28 -4.11 -3.83 -7.18
CA THR A 28 -5.14 -3.29 -8.09
C THR A 28 -5.82 -4.42 -8.87
N LEU A 29 -5.04 -5.33 -9.45
CA LEU A 29 -5.56 -6.47 -10.23
C LEU A 29 -6.31 -7.48 -9.36
N ARG A 30 -5.80 -7.78 -8.16
CA ARG A 30 -6.39 -8.77 -7.25
C ARG A 30 -7.72 -8.31 -6.67
N TYR A 31 -7.80 -7.06 -6.24
CA TYR A 31 -8.96 -6.52 -5.53
C TYR A 31 -9.93 -5.78 -6.46
N GLY A 32 -9.52 -5.46 -7.69
CA GLY A 32 -10.33 -4.67 -8.62
C GLY A 32 -10.53 -3.23 -8.14
N LEU A 33 -9.63 -2.73 -7.29
CA LEU A 33 -9.71 -1.40 -6.68
C LEU A 33 -8.61 -0.50 -7.22
N PRO A 34 -8.90 0.77 -7.55
CA PRO A 34 -7.87 1.73 -7.92
C PRO A 34 -7.08 2.15 -6.67
N PHE A 35 -5.78 1.90 -6.67
CA PHE A 35 -4.86 2.44 -5.66
C PHE A 35 -4.22 3.72 -6.16
N ASN A 36 -4.49 4.83 -5.47
CA ASN A 36 -3.91 6.13 -5.78
C ASN A 36 -2.63 6.34 -4.97
N ILE A 37 -1.51 6.58 -5.64
CA ILE A 37 -0.27 6.95 -4.97
C ILE A 37 -0.35 8.41 -4.58
N LEU A 38 -0.34 8.70 -3.28
CA LEU A 38 -0.38 10.07 -2.77
C LEU A 38 1.02 10.70 -2.72
N HIS A 39 1.96 9.97 -2.13
CA HIS A 39 3.36 10.34 -2.05
C HIS A 39 4.19 9.13 -1.63
N GLY A 40 5.51 9.22 -1.83
CA GLY A 40 6.41 8.18 -1.38
C GLY A 40 7.86 8.63 -1.49
N LYS A 41 8.71 7.97 -0.71
CA LYS A 41 10.16 8.09 -0.81
C LYS A 41 10.72 6.68 -0.83
N MET A 42 11.26 6.30 -1.97
CA MET A 42 11.84 4.98 -2.20
C MET A 42 13.26 5.16 -2.73
N THR A 43 14.17 4.34 -2.22
CA THR A 43 15.56 4.30 -2.63
C THR A 43 15.88 2.87 -3.05
N GLN A 44 16.40 2.71 -4.26
CA GLN A 44 16.97 1.44 -4.67
C GLN A 44 18.34 1.27 -3.99
N THR A 45 18.49 0.19 -3.25
CA THR A 45 19.77 -0.22 -2.64
C THR A 45 20.31 -1.47 -3.33
N ALA A 46 21.55 -1.84 -3.01
CA ALA A 46 22.14 -3.10 -3.45
C ALA A 46 21.36 -4.34 -2.93
N HIS A 47 20.55 -4.17 -1.90
CA HIS A 47 19.80 -5.23 -1.24
C HIS A 47 18.30 -5.22 -1.56
N GLY A 48 17.84 -4.31 -2.43
CA GLY A 48 16.44 -4.16 -2.81
C GLY A 48 15.89 -2.75 -2.58
N VAL A 49 14.57 -2.61 -2.73
CA VAL A 49 13.87 -1.33 -2.54
C VAL A 49 13.67 -1.09 -1.04
N PHE A 50 14.12 0.07 -0.59
CA PHE A 50 13.91 0.54 0.78
C PHE A 50 13.14 1.85 0.75
N GLY A 51 12.12 1.98 1.61
CA GLY A 51 11.40 3.24 1.75
C GLY A 51 9.93 3.06 2.06
N GLN A 52 9.16 4.10 1.80
CA GLN A 52 7.74 4.16 2.16
C GLN A 52 6.90 4.74 1.03
N LEU A 53 5.67 4.22 0.90
CA LEU A 53 4.68 4.66 -0.08
C LEU A 53 3.33 4.83 0.60
N TRP A 54 2.68 5.97 0.41
CA TRP A 54 1.32 6.20 0.90
C TRP A 54 0.37 6.06 -0.26
N VAL A 55 -0.58 5.14 -0.10
CA VAL A 55 -1.60 4.84 -1.09
C VAL A 55 -2.98 5.10 -0.50
N HIS A 56 -3.86 5.70 -1.28
CA HIS A 56 -5.28 5.83 -0.97
C HIS A 56 -6.06 4.77 -1.75
N VAL A 57 -7.02 4.14 -1.08
CA VAL A 57 -7.92 3.17 -1.68
C VAL A 57 -9.30 3.27 -1.04
N VAL A 58 -10.35 3.16 -1.84
CA VAL A 58 -11.72 3.00 -1.35
C VAL A 58 -12.02 1.50 -1.31
N ALA A 59 -11.90 0.92 -0.12
CA ALA A 59 -12.06 -0.51 0.13
C ALA A 59 -13.08 -0.71 1.26
N SER A 60 -13.87 -1.78 1.21
CA SER A 60 -14.65 -2.22 2.37
C SER A 60 -13.73 -2.70 3.48
N ASP A 61 -14.23 -2.80 4.72
CA ASP A 61 -13.45 -3.31 5.85
C ASP A 61 -12.90 -4.72 5.60
N GLU A 62 -13.68 -5.58 4.94
CA GLU A 62 -13.25 -6.93 4.55
C GLU A 62 -12.10 -6.86 3.53
N GLN A 63 -12.22 -6.04 2.49
CA GLN A 63 -11.18 -5.85 1.49
C GLN A 63 -9.92 -5.26 2.12
N LEU A 64 -10.05 -4.27 3.01
CA LEU A 64 -8.95 -3.65 3.73
C LEU A 64 -8.19 -4.69 4.57
N ASN A 65 -8.90 -5.51 5.33
CA ASN A 65 -8.27 -6.58 6.12
C ASN A 65 -7.52 -7.57 5.25
N ASN A 66 -8.09 -7.97 4.10
CA ASN A 66 -7.44 -8.86 3.15
C ASN A 66 -6.20 -8.21 2.51
N ILE A 67 -6.27 -6.93 2.13
CA ILE A 67 -5.13 -6.16 1.60
C ILE A 67 -3.98 -6.14 2.61
N LEU A 68 -4.26 -5.83 3.88
CA LEU A 68 -3.23 -5.79 4.93
C LEU A 68 -2.62 -7.18 5.18
N ALA A 69 -3.42 -8.24 5.10
CA ALA A 69 -2.92 -9.61 5.20
C ALA A 69 -2.01 -9.98 4.02
N ASP A 70 -2.37 -9.62 2.77
CA ASP A 70 -1.56 -9.89 1.58
C ASP A 70 -0.24 -9.13 1.58
N LEU A 71 -0.25 -7.88 2.04
CA LEU A 71 0.95 -7.07 2.22
C LEU A 71 1.94 -7.75 3.18
N LYS A 72 1.43 -8.24 4.32
CA LYS A 72 2.23 -8.99 5.30
C LYS A 72 2.85 -10.25 4.71
N HIS A 73 2.14 -10.99 3.85
CA HIS A 73 2.70 -12.14 3.14
C HIS A 73 3.75 -11.77 2.08
N SER A 74 3.77 -10.51 1.65
CA SER A 74 4.69 -9.99 0.63
C SER A 74 5.92 -9.28 1.24
N ASP A 75 6.16 -9.48 2.54
CA ASP A 75 7.19 -8.79 3.34
C ASP A 75 7.10 -7.26 3.26
N ILE A 76 5.87 -6.74 3.11
CA ILE A 76 5.57 -5.31 3.11
C ILE A 76 4.67 -5.02 4.30
N GLU A 77 5.11 -4.11 5.17
CA GLU A 77 4.28 -3.68 6.28
C GLU A 77 3.26 -2.66 5.76
N GLY A 78 1.97 -2.94 5.99
CA GLY A 78 0.86 -2.05 5.68
C GLY A 78 0.24 -1.49 6.95
N GLU A 79 0.19 -0.17 7.08
CA GLU A 79 -0.40 0.52 8.24
C GLU A 79 -1.46 1.52 7.79
N VAL A 80 -2.61 1.52 8.45
CA VAL A 80 -3.68 2.50 8.20
C VAL A 80 -3.34 3.82 8.89
N ILE A 81 -3.12 4.88 8.11
CA ILE A 81 -2.78 6.24 8.59
C ILE A 81 -4.03 7.11 8.75
N LYS A 82 -5.02 6.90 7.88
CA LYS A 82 -6.33 7.55 7.95
C LYS A 82 -7.37 6.56 7.47
N HIS A 83 -8.45 6.48 8.23
CA HIS A 83 -9.67 5.76 7.88
C HIS A 83 -10.81 6.78 7.96
N GLY A 84 -11.57 6.91 6.88
CA GLY A 84 -12.64 7.90 6.71
C GLY A 84 -13.95 7.24 6.37
#